data_AF-A0A968GXP6-F1
#
_entry.id   AF-A0A968GXP6-F1
#
_cell.length_a   1.000
_cell.length_b   1.000
_cell.length_c   1.000
_cell.angle_alpha   90.00
_cell.angle_beta   90.00
_cell.angle_gamma   90.00
#
_symmetry.space_group_name_H-M   'P 1'
#
loop_
_entity.id
_entity.type
_entity.pdbx_description
1 polymer ?
#
loop_
_entity_poly.entity_id
_entity_poly.type
_entity_poly.pdbx_seq_one_letter_code
_entity_poly.pdbx_strand_id
1 'polypeptide(L)'
;PYVLGTASGAALGAAIAVLIPVRALVLEFGLIHGLAFLGALGAVVLVYRLSRVGGHGQMTSLLLTGYAVASLLAAGLAMAMYLSGAGLRQIFTYLLGGFDAATWGRLAAAVPLVLAASLLIALRARSLNGLLLGEEAATHLGVDVRKERAILLGLASLATAAAVTVSGLIGFVGLVAPHVVRLVVGPNARLVLPLAAIFGAILMTGADLAARLVGEIPVGVVTAVVGAPFFLVLLRRARTGYEL
;
A
#
# COMPACT_ATOMS: atom_id res chain seq x y z
N PRO A 1 -0.46 -3.14 2.24
CA PRO A 1 -1.13 -1.89 1.78
C PRO A 1 -2.64 -1.89 2.09
N TYR A 2 -3.48 -2.59 1.32
CA TYR A 2 -4.94 -2.47 1.43
C TYR A 2 -5.54 -2.99 2.75
N VAL A 3 -4.91 -3.99 3.37
CA VAL A 3 -5.44 -4.64 4.58
C VAL A 3 -5.33 -3.76 5.84
N LEU A 4 -4.37 -2.83 5.88
CA LEU A 4 -4.12 -1.96 7.04
C LEU A 4 -4.86 -0.63 6.97
N GLY A 5 -5.76 -0.45 6.00
CA GLY A 5 -6.50 0.80 5.82
C GLY A 5 -5.71 1.96 5.22
N THR A 6 -4.42 1.79 4.83
CA THR A 6 -3.64 2.88 4.20
C THR A 6 -4.32 3.40 2.94
N ALA A 7 -4.83 2.48 2.10
CA ALA A 7 -5.52 2.79 0.86
C ALA A 7 -6.83 3.52 1.13
N SER A 8 -7.66 3.00 2.04
CA SER A 8 -8.93 3.64 2.41
C SER A 8 -8.74 5.01 3.06
N GLY A 9 -7.69 5.18 3.86
CA GLY A 9 -7.32 6.45 4.48
C GLY A 9 -6.88 7.48 3.44
N ALA A 10 -6.04 7.08 2.48
CA ALA A 10 -5.66 7.94 1.36
C ALA A 10 -6.86 8.36 0.51
N ALA A 11 -7.74 7.39 0.21
CA ALA A 11 -8.96 7.61 -0.56
C ALA A 11 -9.86 8.67 0.08
N LEU A 12 -10.16 8.51 1.38
CA LEU A 12 -10.97 9.46 2.12
C LEU A 12 -10.28 10.83 2.23
N GLY A 13 -8.98 10.86 2.53
CA GLY A 13 -8.22 12.11 2.60
C GLY A 13 -8.25 12.91 1.29
N ALA A 14 -8.04 12.21 0.16
CA ALA A 14 -8.18 12.81 -1.16
C ALA A 14 -9.60 13.32 -1.43
N ALA A 15 -10.63 12.57 -1.04
CA ALA A 15 -12.02 12.98 -1.23
C ALA A 15 -12.39 14.21 -0.39
N ILE A 16 -11.96 14.27 0.87
CA ILE A 16 -12.14 15.45 1.74
C ILE A 16 -11.46 16.68 1.13
N ALA A 17 -10.27 16.51 0.54
CA ALA A 17 -9.58 17.62 -0.12
C ALA A 17 -10.37 18.23 -1.28
N VAL A 18 -11.16 17.42 -2.01
CA VAL A 18 -12.02 17.89 -3.11
C VAL A 18 -13.25 18.64 -2.58
N LEU A 19 -13.73 18.32 -1.38
CA LEU A 19 -14.89 18.99 -0.77
C LEU A 19 -14.57 20.37 -0.21
N ILE A 20 -13.31 20.64 0.12
CA ILE A 20 -12.89 21.90 0.73
C ILE A 20 -12.76 22.95 -0.40
N PRO A 21 -13.62 24.00 -0.45
CA PRO A 21 -13.61 25.00 -1.52
C PRO A 21 -12.49 26.04 -1.33
N VAL A 22 -11.29 25.61 -0.95
CA VAL A 22 -10.14 26.50 -0.77
C VAL A 22 -9.46 26.70 -2.11
N ARG A 23 -9.74 27.86 -2.71
CA ARG A 23 -9.20 28.29 -4.00
C ARG A 23 -7.80 28.91 -3.93
N ALA A 24 -7.11 28.87 -2.79
CA ALA A 24 -5.83 29.56 -2.64
C ALA A 24 -4.84 28.89 -1.67
N LEU A 25 -3.60 28.82 -2.16
CA LEU A 25 -2.35 29.11 -1.48
C LEU A 25 -1.52 27.97 -0.81
N VAL A 26 -0.27 27.84 -1.29
CA VAL A 26 0.98 27.47 -0.58
C VAL A 26 1.51 26.03 -0.57
N LEU A 27 0.99 25.06 -1.33
CA LEU A 27 1.78 23.82 -1.53
C LEU A 27 1.80 23.41 -2.99
N GLU A 28 2.99 23.51 -3.59
CA GLU A 28 3.35 22.83 -4.85
C GLU A 28 2.99 21.31 -4.81
N PHE A 29 2.80 20.78 -3.60
CA PHE A 29 2.32 19.44 -3.30
C PHE A 29 0.83 19.17 -3.56
N GLY A 30 -0.04 20.18 -3.57
CA GLY A 30 -1.48 20.03 -3.76
C GLY A 30 -2.22 19.45 -2.54
N LEU A 31 -3.33 20.11 -2.15
CA LEU A 31 -4.15 19.79 -0.97
C LEU A 31 -4.62 18.32 -0.93
N ILE A 32 -4.93 17.76 -2.10
CA ILE A 32 -5.32 16.34 -2.29
C ILE A 32 -4.24 15.38 -1.80
N HIS A 33 -2.98 15.65 -2.17
CA HIS A 33 -1.86 14.76 -1.90
C HIS A 33 -1.51 14.81 -0.41
N GLY A 34 -1.50 16.02 0.18
CA GLY A 34 -1.26 16.20 1.61
C GLY A 34 -2.31 15.50 2.48
N LEU A 35 -3.61 15.68 2.18
CA LEU A 35 -4.67 15.02 2.95
C LEU A 35 -4.72 13.51 2.68
N ALA A 36 -4.41 13.04 1.48
CA ALA A 36 -4.27 11.60 1.22
C ALA A 36 -3.14 10.98 2.03
N PHE A 37 -1.97 11.63 2.11
CA PHE A 37 -0.84 11.17 2.91
C PHE A 37 -1.20 11.08 4.40
N LEU A 38 -1.79 12.16 4.94
CA LEU A 38 -2.21 12.22 6.35
C LEU A 38 -3.32 11.20 6.64
N GLY A 39 -4.28 11.04 5.73
CA GLY A 39 -5.34 10.04 5.84
C GLY A 39 -4.79 8.62 5.86
N ALA A 40 -3.82 8.31 5.00
CA ALA A 40 -3.16 7.00 4.94
C ALA A 40 -2.42 6.67 6.25
N LEU A 41 -1.60 7.60 6.75
CA LEU A 41 -0.87 7.42 8.01
C LEU A 41 -1.82 7.37 9.21
N GLY A 42 -2.82 8.26 9.25
CA GLY A 42 -3.83 8.30 10.31
C GLY A 42 -4.60 6.99 10.41
N ALA A 43 -4.98 6.39 9.28
CA ALA A 43 -5.64 5.09 9.24
C ALA A 43 -4.77 3.99 9.85
N VAL A 44 -3.47 3.93 9.53
CA VAL A 44 -2.55 2.94 10.09
C VAL A 44 -2.37 3.11 11.59
N VAL A 45 -2.19 4.35 12.04
CA VAL A 45 -2.06 4.65 13.48
C VAL A 45 -3.33 4.23 14.22
N LEU A 46 -4.50 4.49 13.64
CA LEU A 46 -5.78 4.08 14.21
C LEU A 46 -5.90 2.55 14.30
N VAL A 47 -5.62 1.84 13.21
CA VAL A 47 -5.64 0.37 13.17
C VAL A 47 -4.66 -0.21 14.18
N TYR A 48 -3.43 0.30 14.22
CA TYR A 48 -2.42 -0.19 15.14
C TYR A 48 -2.84 0.04 16.61
N ARG A 49 -3.35 1.23 16.96
CA ARG A 49 -3.80 1.52 18.33
C ARG A 49 -4.98 0.63 18.76
N LEU A 50 -5.96 0.46 17.88
CA LEU A 50 -7.15 -0.36 18.17
C LEU A 50 -6.82 -1.86 18.23
N SER A 51 -5.88 -2.33 17.41
CA SER A 51 -5.45 -3.75 17.41
C SER A 51 -4.74 -4.19 18.70
N ARG A 52 -4.29 -3.24 19.53
CA ARG A 52 -3.64 -3.52 20.83
C ARG A 52 -4.64 -3.88 21.93
N VAL A 53 -5.94 -3.73 21.69
CA VAL A 53 -7.00 -4.02 22.65
C VAL A 53 -7.46 -5.46 22.48
N GLY A 54 -6.88 -6.39 23.25
CA GLY A 54 -7.35 -7.78 23.32
C GLY A 54 -6.23 -8.83 23.42
N GLY A 55 -6.47 -9.90 24.19
CA GLY A 55 -5.52 -11.00 24.42
C GLY A 55 -5.44 -12.07 23.32
N HIS A 56 -6.11 -11.87 22.17
CA HIS A 56 -6.04 -12.79 21.03
C HIS A 56 -4.76 -12.56 20.21
N GLY A 57 -4.33 -13.57 19.44
CA GLY A 57 -3.16 -13.51 18.58
C GLY A 57 -3.07 -12.20 17.79
N GLN A 58 -1.92 -11.51 17.91
CA GLN A 58 -1.73 -10.12 17.46
C GLN A 58 -2.06 -9.91 15.98
N MET A 59 -1.87 -10.95 15.14
CA MET A 59 -2.16 -10.90 13.71
C MET A 59 -3.67 -10.88 13.41
N THR A 60 -4.46 -11.75 14.05
CA THR A 60 -5.91 -11.83 13.83
C THR A 60 -6.60 -10.55 14.27
N SER A 61 -6.21 -10.01 15.43
CA SER A 61 -6.70 -8.71 15.92
C SER A 61 -6.40 -7.60 14.91
N LEU A 62 -5.15 -7.51 14.43
CA LEU A 62 -4.74 -6.49 13.45
C LEU A 62 -5.54 -6.58 12.14
N LEU A 63 -5.80 -7.78 11.64
CA LEU A 63 -6.57 -8.01 10.42
C LEU A 63 -8.04 -7.62 10.59
N LEU A 64 -8.69 -8.03 11.68
CA LEU A 64 -10.09 -7.71 11.97
C LEU A 64 -10.28 -6.20 12.19
N THR A 65 -9.42 -5.57 12.99
CA THR A 65 -9.41 -4.13 13.20
C THR A 65 -9.16 -3.38 11.89
N GLY A 66 -8.20 -3.85 11.09
CA GLY A 66 -7.90 -3.28 9.77
C GLY A 66 -9.11 -3.27 8.86
N TYR A 67 -9.84 -4.39 8.78
CA TYR A 67 -11.06 -4.50 8.00
C TYR A 67 -12.17 -3.57 8.50
N ALA A 68 -12.40 -3.51 9.82
CA ALA A 68 -13.41 -2.64 10.41
C ALA A 68 -13.13 -1.15 10.14
N VAL A 69 -11.89 -0.71 10.35
CA VAL A 69 -11.47 0.67 10.07
C VAL A 69 -11.55 0.97 8.58
N ALA A 70 -11.11 0.05 7.71
CA ALA A 70 -11.21 0.23 6.26
C ALA A 70 -12.67 0.40 5.81
N SER A 71 -13.60 -0.34 6.40
CA SER A 71 -15.05 -0.26 6.12
C SER A 71 -15.63 1.09 6.57
N LEU A 72 -15.23 1.58 7.75
CA LEU A 72 -15.61 2.91 8.24
C LEU A 72 -15.10 4.02 7.31
N LEU A 73 -13.83 3.96 6.90
CA LEU A 73 -13.23 4.93 5.98
C LEU A 73 -13.91 4.88 4.61
N ALA A 74 -14.31 3.70 4.14
CA ALA A 74 -15.07 3.53 2.89
C ALA A 74 -16.46 4.16 2.98
N ALA A 75 -17.15 4.05 4.12
CA ALA A 75 -18.42 4.74 4.35
C ALA A 75 -18.24 6.28 4.33
N GLY A 76 -17.17 6.78 4.96
CA GLY A 76 -16.79 8.19 4.87
C GLY A 76 -16.50 8.64 3.44
N LEU A 77 -15.81 7.80 2.65
CA LEU A 77 -15.52 8.08 1.25
C LEU A 77 -16.80 8.15 0.42
N ALA A 78 -17.73 7.21 0.62
CA ALA A 78 -19.02 7.20 -0.05
C ALA A 78 -19.83 8.47 0.27
N MET A 79 -19.84 8.91 1.54
CA MET A 79 -20.46 10.17 1.93
C MET A 79 -19.78 11.38 1.27
N ALA A 80 -18.45 11.39 1.21
CA ALA A 80 -17.72 12.47 0.54
C ALA A 80 -18.02 12.53 -0.96
N MET A 81 -18.13 11.39 -1.62
CA MET A 81 -18.54 11.29 -3.03
C MET A 81 -19.96 11.82 -3.24
N TYR A 82 -20.90 11.45 -2.36
CA TYR A 82 -22.28 11.94 -2.39
C TYR A 82 -22.35 13.47 -2.28
N LEU A 83 -21.55 14.08 -1.40
CA LEU A 83 -21.51 15.53 -1.21
C LEU A 83 -20.74 16.28 -2.32
N SER A 84 -19.90 15.60 -3.09
CA SER A 84 -18.93 16.24 -4.00
C SER A 84 -19.54 16.88 -5.25
N GLY A 85 -20.76 16.48 -5.65
CA GLY A 85 -21.42 16.99 -6.85
C GLY A 85 -20.50 16.94 -8.08
N ALA A 86 -20.12 18.12 -8.59
CA ALA A 86 -19.22 18.26 -9.75
C ALA A 86 -17.78 17.74 -9.51
N GLY A 87 -17.33 17.64 -8.25
CA GLY A 87 -16.01 17.13 -7.88
C GLY A 87 -15.87 15.60 -7.97
N LEU A 88 -16.96 14.87 -8.22
CA LEU A 88 -16.99 13.41 -8.23
C LEU A 88 -15.98 12.79 -9.20
N ARG A 89 -15.85 13.36 -10.41
CA ARG A 89 -14.90 12.88 -11.42
C ARG A 89 -13.45 12.96 -10.92
N GLN A 90 -13.10 14.03 -10.20
CA GLN A 90 -11.75 14.21 -9.65
C GLN A 90 -11.43 13.17 -8.58
N ILE A 91 -12.40 12.84 -7.71
CA ILE A 91 -12.27 11.78 -6.72
C ILE A 91 -12.05 10.44 -7.44
N PHE A 92 -12.90 10.10 -8.42
CA PHE A 92 -12.76 8.85 -9.18
C PHE A 92 -11.40 8.73 -9.87
N THR A 93 -10.91 9.79 -10.53
CA THR A 93 -9.58 9.76 -11.18
C THR A 93 -8.46 9.46 -10.18
N TYR A 94 -8.52 10.02 -8.96
CA TYR A 94 -7.53 9.71 -7.91
C TYR A 94 -7.62 8.26 -7.43
N LEU A 95 -8.86 7.75 -7.27
CA LEU A 95 -9.10 6.38 -6.81
C LEU A 95 -8.65 5.32 -7.83
N LEU A 96 -8.70 5.65 -9.12
CA LEU A 96 -8.29 4.72 -10.19
C LEU A 96 -6.77 4.61 -10.32
N GLY A 97 -6.03 5.62 -9.84
CA GLY A 97 -4.57 5.64 -9.85
C GLY A 97 -3.96 5.77 -11.25
N GLY A 98 -2.88 6.55 -11.34
CA GLY A 98 -2.22 6.81 -12.62
C GLY A 98 -1.03 7.75 -12.47
N PHE A 99 -0.29 7.90 -13.56
CA PHE A 99 0.90 8.75 -13.62
C PHE A 99 0.67 10.03 -14.43
N ASP A 100 -0.57 10.33 -14.81
CA ASP A 100 -0.94 11.44 -15.70
C ASP A 100 -0.63 12.83 -15.09
N ALA A 101 -0.66 12.93 -13.76
CA ALA A 101 -0.40 14.17 -13.04
C ALA A 101 1.01 14.21 -12.41
N ALA A 102 1.94 13.37 -12.86
CA ALA A 102 3.28 13.29 -12.29
C ALA A 102 4.10 14.58 -12.57
N THR A 103 4.71 15.14 -11.54
CA THR A 103 5.61 16.30 -11.66
C THR A 103 6.90 16.06 -10.89
N TRP A 104 7.99 16.70 -11.32
CA TRP A 104 9.29 16.61 -10.66
C TRP A 104 9.24 17.02 -9.18
N GLY A 105 8.45 18.05 -8.84
CA GLY A 105 8.28 18.48 -7.44
C GLY A 105 7.63 17.41 -6.56
N ARG A 106 6.58 16.74 -7.05
CA ARG A 106 5.93 15.63 -6.32
C ARG A 106 6.88 14.43 -6.17
N LEU A 107 7.64 14.13 -7.22
CA LEU A 107 8.63 13.06 -7.20
C LEU A 107 9.75 13.35 -6.20
N ALA A 108 10.27 14.58 -6.19
CA ALA A 108 11.39 15.01 -5.34
C ALA A 108 11.10 14.87 -3.83
N ALA A 109 9.84 14.98 -3.40
CA ALA A 109 9.49 14.79 -2.00
C ALA A 109 9.08 13.34 -1.66
N ALA A 110 8.51 12.59 -2.61
CA ALA A 110 8.15 11.19 -2.36
C ALA A 110 9.37 10.25 -2.39
N VAL A 111 10.31 10.47 -3.31
CA VAL A 111 11.49 9.61 -3.50
C VAL A 111 12.34 9.47 -2.24
N PRO A 112 12.72 10.54 -1.51
CA PRO A 112 13.50 10.41 -0.29
C PRO A 112 12.79 9.57 0.79
N LEU A 113 11.47 9.75 0.94
CA LEU A 113 10.67 8.99 1.90
C LEU A 113 10.59 7.50 1.53
N VAL A 114 10.33 7.20 0.26
CA VAL A 114 10.26 5.82 -0.25
C VAL A 114 11.62 5.15 -0.13
N LEU A 115 12.71 5.81 -0.53
CA LEU A 115 14.07 5.26 -0.46
C LEU A 115 14.52 5.03 0.98
N ALA A 116 14.32 6.01 1.87
CA ALA A 116 14.69 5.88 3.28
C ALA A 116 13.92 4.73 3.95
N ALA A 117 12.60 4.67 3.75
CA ALA A 117 11.79 3.58 4.30
C ALA A 117 12.19 2.21 3.74
N SER A 118 12.42 2.13 2.42
CA SER A 118 12.83 0.89 1.75
C SER A 118 14.20 0.40 2.21
N LEU A 119 15.16 1.31 2.36
CA LEU A 119 16.49 1.00 2.90
C LEU A 119 16.40 0.49 4.33
N LEU A 120 15.65 1.17 5.20
CA LEU A 120 15.45 0.74 6.59
C LEU A 120 14.75 -0.63 6.68
N ILE A 121 13.84 -0.94 5.76
CA ILE A 121 13.23 -2.28 5.65
C ILE A 121 14.28 -3.30 5.18
N ALA A 122 15.09 -2.97 4.18
CA ALA A 122 16.13 -3.87 3.66
C ALA A 122 17.19 -4.22 4.70
N LEU A 123 17.59 -3.26 5.54
CA LEU A 123 18.51 -3.50 6.67
C LEU A 123 17.93 -4.48 7.70
N ARG A 124 16.60 -4.61 7.77
CA ARG A 124 15.87 -5.53 8.66
C ARG A 124 15.56 -6.88 8.02
N ALA A 125 16.17 -7.21 6.88
CA ALA A 125 15.96 -8.49 6.19
C ALA A 125 16.24 -9.72 7.08
N ARG A 126 17.17 -9.63 8.04
CA ARG A 126 17.43 -10.72 9.01
C ARG A 126 16.24 -10.95 9.94
N SER A 127 15.70 -9.88 10.51
CA SER A 127 14.51 -9.94 11.37
C SER A 127 13.31 -10.47 10.60
N LEU A 128 13.12 -10.02 9.35
CA LEU A 128 12.07 -10.54 8.46
C LEU A 128 12.21 -12.05 8.21
N ASN A 129 13.43 -12.54 7.95
CA ASN A 129 13.67 -13.98 7.80
C ASN A 129 13.39 -14.75 9.11
N GLY A 130 13.76 -14.19 10.26
CA GLY A 130 13.43 -14.78 11.56
C GLY A 130 11.92 -14.90 11.77
N LEU A 131 11.15 -13.86 11.43
CA LEU A 131 9.70 -13.86 11.53
C LEU A 131 9.02 -14.92 10.65
N LEU A 132 9.66 -15.35 9.55
CA LEU A 132 9.15 -16.44 8.70
C LEU A 132 9.22 -17.81 9.38
N LEU A 133 10.10 -17.98 10.37
CA LEU A 133 10.25 -19.24 11.14
C LEU A 133 9.20 -19.38 12.26
N GLY A 134 8.38 -18.35 12.49
CA GLY A 134 7.42 -18.29 13.57
C GLY A 134 7.86 -17.36 14.71
N GLU A 135 6.90 -16.98 15.57
CA GLU A 135 7.16 -16.02 16.66
C GLU A 135 8.14 -16.56 17.70
N GLU A 136 8.01 -17.83 18.07
CA GLU A 136 8.86 -18.49 19.07
C GLU A 136 10.31 -18.56 18.58
N ALA A 137 10.52 -19.10 17.37
CA ALA A 137 11.85 -19.19 16.75
C ALA A 137 12.50 -17.81 16.57
N ALA A 138 11.74 -16.79 16.13
CA ALA A 138 12.25 -15.43 16.01
C ALA A 138 12.70 -14.86 17.37
N THR A 139 11.92 -15.10 18.43
CA THR A 139 12.25 -14.65 19.78
C THR A 139 13.52 -15.32 20.31
N HIS A 140 13.70 -16.62 20.05
CA HIS A 140 14.94 -17.35 20.38
C HIS A 140 16.17 -16.84 19.61
N LEU A 141 15.98 -16.30 18.41
CA LEU A 141 17.03 -15.65 17.61
C LEU A 141 17.34 -14.21 18.07
N GLY A 142 16.76 -13.76 19.20
CA GLY A 142 16.97 -12.43 19.76
C GLY A 142 16.16 -11.32 19.07
N VAL A 143 15.16 -11.68 18.26
CA VAL A 143 14.29 -10.71 17.59
C VAL A 143 13.14 -10.32 18.53
N ASP A 144 13.04 -9.04 18.87
CA ASP A 144 11.84 -8.51 19.53
C ASP A 144 10.70 -8.43 18.49
N VAL A 145 9.91 -9.50 18.40
CA VAL A 145 8.83 -9.67 17.42
C VAL A 145 7.84 -8.50 17.45
N ARG A 146 7.50 -8.01 18.64
CA ARG A 146 6.51 -6.93 18.80
C ARG A 146 7.07 -5.60 18.28
N LYS A 147 8.29 -5.27 18.68
CA LYS A 147 8.97 -4.04 18.23
C LYS A 147 9.27 -4.06 16.74
N GLU A 148 9.78 -5.17 16.22
CA GLU A 148 10.08 -5.32 14.79
C GLU A 148 8.83 -5.20 13.93
N ARG A 149 7.71 -5.83 14.33
CA ARG A 149 6.43 -5.65 13.63
C ARG A 149 6.00 -4.20 13.60
N ALA A 150 6.05 -3.50 14.74
CA ALA A 150 5.66 -2.09 14.80
C ALA A 150 6.52 -1.22 13.87
N ILE A 151 7.84 -1.44 13.86
CA ILE A 151 8.76 -0.70 12.99
C ILE A 151 8.50 -1.02 11.52
N LEU A 152 8.41 -2.30 11.16
CA LEU A 152 8.15 -2.72 9.78
C LEU A 152 6.80 -2.21 9.26
N LEU A 153 5.76 -2.26 10.10
CA LEU A 153 4.45 -1.69 9.78
C LEU A 153 4.54 -0.18 9.55
N GLY A 154 5.24 0.55 10.42
CA GLY A 154 5.45 1.98 10.28
C GLY A 154 6.19 2.34 8.99
N LEU A 155 7.31 1.67 8.70
CA LEU A 155 8.11 1.91 7.51
C LEU A 155 7.36 1.54 6.21
N ALA A 156 6.71 0.37 6.18
CA ALA A 156 5.93 -0.04 5.02
C ALA A 156 4.75 0.89 4.76
N SER A 157 4.12 1.39 5.83
CA SER A 157 3.04 2.36 5.74
C SER A 157 3.52 3.72 5.24
N LEU A 158 4.69 4.18 5.70
CA LEU A 158 5.31 5.42 5.22
C LEU A 158 5.65 5.34 3.73
N ALA A 159 6.30 4.26 3.30
CA ALA A 159 6.62 4.03 1.88
C ALA A 159 5.35 3.95 1.02
N THR A 160 4.33 3.23 1.51
CA THR A 160 3.04 3.09 0.81
C THR A 160 2.31 4.43 0.73
N ALA A 161 2.25 5.19 1.83
CA ALA A 161 1.59 6.49 1.86
C ALA A 161 2.28 7.47 0.91
N ALA A 162 3.61 7.51 0.89
CA ALA A 162 4.36 8.35 -0.04
C ALA A 162 4.09 7.96 -1.51
N ALA A 163 4.06 6.66 -1.83
CA ALA A 163 3.75 6.18 -3.17
C ALA A 163 2.31 6.53 -3.60
N VAL A 164 1.30 6.14 -2.80
CA VAL A 164 -0.12 6.35 -3.08
C VAL A 164 -0.45 7.83 -3.22
N THR A 165 0.20 8.68 -2.42
CA THR A 165 0.00 10.12 -2.48
C THR A 165 0.28 10.66 -3.88
N VAL A 166 1.34 10.19 -4.55
CA VAL A 166 1.75 10.67 -5.88
C VAL A 166 1.05 9.92 -7.01
N SER A 167 0.85 8.62 -6.89
CA SER A 167 0.31 7.77 -7.97
C SER A 167 -1.19 7.52 -7.89
N GLY A 168 -1.85 7.98 -6.82
CA GLY A 168 -3.18 7.48 -6.46
C GLY A 168 -3.14 6.01 -6.02
N LEU A 169 -4.32 5.38 -5.98
CA LEU A 169 -4.46 4.01 -5.48
C LEU A 169 -4.10 2.99 -6.57
N ILE A 170 -2.94 2.34 -6.42
CA ILE A 170 -2.53 1.24 -7.30
C ILE A 170 -2.53 -0.08 -6.53
N GLY A 171 -3.36 -1.01 -7.00
CA GLY A 171 -3.54 -2.34 -6.44
C GLY A 171 -2.56 -3.39 -6.96
N PHE A 172 -2.53 -4.54 -6.28
CA PHE A 172 -1.91 -5.81 -6.70
C PHE A 172 -0.38 -5.85 -6.87
N VAL A 173 0.31 -4.76 -7.20
CA VAL A 173 1.79 -4.77 -7.40
C VAL A 173 2.53 -5.32 -6.18
N GLY A 174 2.18 -4.81 -5.00
CA GLY A 174 2.77 -5.25 -3.73
C GLY A 174 2.43 -6.68 -3.32
N LEU A 175 1.53 -7.34 -4.06
CA LEU A 175 1.27 -8.78 -3.94
C LEU A 175 2.00 -9.54 -5.06
N VAL A 176 1.76 -9.20 -6.32
CA VAL A 176 2.30 -9.91 -7.49
C VAL A 176 3.83 -9.93 -7.46
N ALA A 177 4.48 -8.77 -7.34
CA ALA A 177 5.93 -8.66 -7.47
C ALA A 177 6.72 -9.51 -6.46
N PRO A 178 6.48 -9.38 -5.12
CA PRO A 178 7.22 -10.20 -4.17
C PRO A 178 6.88 -11.69 -4.26
N HIS A 179 5.67 -12.07 -4.68
CA HIS A 179 5.33 -13.48 -4.82
C HIS A 179 6.00 -14.13 -6.04
N VAL A 180 6.00 -13.46 -7.19
CA VAL A 180 6.73 -13.94 -8.38
C VAL A 180 8.21 -14.12 -8.06
N VAL A 181 8.83 -13.10 -7.44
CA VAL A 181 10.24 -13.18 -7.05
C VAL A 181 10.49 -14.33 -6.07
N ARG A 182 9.62 -14.52 -5.06
CA ARG A 182 9.75 -15.65 -4.12
C ARG A 182 9.68 -17.02 -4.79
N LEU A 183 8.89 -17.17 -5.86
CA LEU A 183 8.83 -18.42 -6.63
C LEU A 183 10.14 -18.70 -7.38
N VAL A 184 10.89 -17.65 -7.75
CA VAL A 184 12.13 -17.78 -8.54
C VAL A 184 13.37 -17.91 -7.64
N VAL A 185 13.50 -17.10 -6.58
CA VAL A 185 14.71 -17.03 -5.75
C VAL A 185 14.54 -17.57 -4.33
N GLY A 186 13.33 -18.04 -3.98
CA GLY A 186 13.01 -18.51 -2.64
C GLY A 186 12.62 -17.40 -1.64
N PRO A 187 12.38 -17.74 -0.36
CA PRO A 187 11.77 -16.86 0.62
C PRO A 187 12.71 -15.86 1.30
N ASN A 188 14.01 -15.87 0.99
CA ASN A 188 15.02 -15.05 1.67
C ASN A 188 14.80 -13.55 1.41
N ALA A 189 14.42 -12.80 2.44
CA ALA A 189 14.11 -11.37 2.38
C ALA A 189 15.27 -10.52 1.83
N ARG A 190 16.53 -10.94 2.02
CA ARG A 190 17.69 -10.21 1.48
C ARG A 190 17.71 -10.17 -0.04
N LEU A 191 17.20 -11.22 -0.69
CA LEU A 191 17.09 -11.32 -2.15
C LEU A 191 15.73 -10.82 -2.62
N VAL A 192 14.66 -11.19 -1.91
CA VAL A 192 13.28 -10.87 -2.31
C VAL A 192 13.04 -9.37 -2.31
N LEU A 193 13.49 -8.61 -1.30
CA LEU A 193 13.22 -7.17 -1.22
C LEU A 193 13.77 -6.37 -2.42
N PRO A 194 15.06 -6.44 -2.77
CA PRO A 194 15.60 -5.69 -3.91
C PRO A 194 15.03 -6.19 -5.24
N LEU A 195 14.90 -7.50 -5.42
CA LEU A 195 14.38 -8.06 -6.68
C LEU A 195 12.88 -7.76 -6.86
N ALA A 196 12.09 -7.75 -5.79
CA ALA A 196 10.68 -7.35 -5.86
C ALA A 196 10.51 -5.87 -6.16
N ALA A 197 11.42 -5.00 -5.67
CA ALA A 197 11.41 -3.58 -6.03
C ALA A 197 11.71 -3.39 -7.52
N ILE A 198 12.74 -4.06 -8.06
CA ILE A 198 13.11 -4.00 -9.48
C ILE A 198 11.97 -4.56 -10.36
N PHE A 199 11.49 -5.76 -10.03
CA PHE A 199 10.40 -6.40 -10.78
C PHE A 199 9.10 -5.57 -10.69
N GLY A 200 8.80 -4.99 -9.52
CA GLY A 200 7.68 -4.08 -9.34
C GLY A 200 7.79 -2.83 -10.22
N ALA A 201 8.99 -2.26 -10.35
CA ALA A 201 9.24 -1.13 -11.25
C ALA A 201 9.00 -1.52 -12.72
N ILE A 202 9.55 -2.67 -13.17
CA ILE A 202 9.32 -3.19 -14.53
C ILE A 202 7.83 -3.41 -14.79
N LEU A 203 7.12 -4.05 -13.84
CA LEU A 203 5.69 -4.29 -13.93
C LEU A 203 4.90 -2.99 -14.03
N MET A 204 5.27 -1.97 -13.25
CA MET A 204 4.62 -0.64 -13.30
C MET A 204 4.87 0.09 -14.61
N THR A 205 6.10 0.14 -15.08
CA THR A 205 6.43 0.79 -16.36
C THR A 205 5.73 0.08 -17.52
N GLY A 206 5.67 -1.26 -17.51
CA GLY A 206 4.92 -2.03 -18.49
C GLY A 206 3.41 -1.78 -18.43
N ALA A 207 2.84 -1.70 -17.22
CA ALA A 207 1.43 -1.40 -17.04
C ALA A 207 1.05 0.03 -17.49
N ASP A 208 1.89 1.03 -17.20
CA ASP A 208 1.71 2.41 -17.67
C ASP A 208 1.81 2.50 -19.21
N LEU A 209 2.77 1.81 -19.81
CA LEU A 209 2.88 1.74 -21.28
C LEU A 209 1.63 1.11 -21.91
N ALA A 210 1.15 -0.01 -21.36
CA ALA A 210 -0.07 -0.66 -21.84
C ALA A 210 -1.31 0.23 -21.68
N ALA A 211 -1.43 0.91 -20.53
CA ALA A 211 -2.49 1.89 -20.26
C ALA A 211 -2.55 3.00 -21.32
N ARG A 212 -1.38 3.54 -21.70
CA ARG A 212 -1.27 4.58 -22.74
C ARG A 212 -1.63 4.05 -24.13
N LEU A 213 -1.19 2.85 -24.49
CA LEU A 213 -1.43 2.26 -25.82
C LEU A 213 -2.90 1.90 -26.08
N VAL A 214 -3.66 1.55 -25.03
CA VAL A 214 -5.05 1.06 -25.16
C VAL A 214 -6.09 2.18 -25.02
N GLY A 215 -5.67 3.44 -24.85
CA GLY A 215 -6.56 4.61 -24.84
C GLY A 215 -6.63 5.34 -23.50
N GLU A 216 -5.49 5.58 -22.86
CA GLU A 216 -5.36 6.39 -21.62
C GLU A 216 -6.22 5.86 -20.46
N ILE A 217 -6.24 4.54 -20.29
CA ILE A 217 -6.94 3.90 -19.18
C ILE A 217 -6.09 4.08 -17.90
N PRO A 218 -6.69 4.34 -16.73
CA PRO A 218 -5.93 4.44 -15.47
C PRO A 218 -5.11 3.18 -15.16
N VAL A 219 -3.87 3.38 -14.74
CA VAL A 219 -2.90 2.29 -14.50
C VAL A 219 -3.42 1.31 -13.43
N GLY A 220 -4.12 1.80 -12.40
CA GLY A 220 -4.69 0.93 -11.38
C GLY A 220 -5.74 -0.06 -11.90
N VAL A 221 -6.42 0.25 -13.00
CA VAL A 221 -7.34 -0.68 -13.68
C VAL A 221 -6.55 -1.79 -14.37
N VAL A 222 -5.51 -1.42 -15.13
CA VAL A 222 -4.66 -2.38 -15.84
C VAL A 222 -4.03 -3.37 -14.86
N THR A 223 -3.53 -2.87 -13.73
CA THR A 223 -2.87 -3.72 -12.73
C THR A 223 -3.84 -4.60 -11.96
N ALA A 224 -5.08 -4.16 -11.77
CA ALA A 224 -6.13 -4.98 -11.18
C ALA A 224 -6.57 -6.11 -12.11
N VAL A 225 -6.76 -5.82 -13.40
CA VAL A 225 -7.16 -6.82 -14.42
C VAL A 225 -6.11 -7.93 -14.56
N VAL A 226 -4.82 -7.60 -14.45
CA VAL A 226 -3.74 -8.60 -14.51
C VAL A 226 -3.52 -9.27 -13.15
N GLY A 227 -3.52 -8.48 -12.07
CA GLY A 227 -3.14 -8.93 -10.74
C GLY A 227 -4.19 -9.81 -10.07
N ALA A 228 -5.49 -9.56 -10.28
CA ALA A 228 -6.54 -10.35 -9.65
C ALA A 228 -6.58 -11.80 -10.16
N PRO A 229 -6.56 -12.08 -11.49
CA PRO A 229 -6.46 -13.46 -11.99
C PRO A 229 -5.18 -14.16 -11.53
N PHE A 230 -4.04 -13.47 -11.55
CA PHE A 230 -2.78 -14.02 -11.05
C PHE A 230 -2.90 -14.49 -9.60
N PHE A 231 -3.46 -13.64 -8.73
CA PHE A 231 -3.64 -13.97 -7.32
C PHE A 231 -4.64 -15.14 -7.12
N LEU A 232 -5.72 -15.18 -7.88
CA LEU A 232 -6.69 -16.28 -7.83
C LEU A 232 -6.06 -17.62 -8.27
N VAL A 233 -5.22 -17.62 -9.31
CA VAL A 233 -4.47 -18.81 -9.73
C VAL A 233 -3.52 -19.28 -8.64
N LEU A 234 -2.79 -18.34 -8.01
CA LEU A 234 -1.89 -18.65 -6.91
C LEU A 234 -2.63 -19.26 -5.71
N LEU A 235 -3.79 -18.68 -5.33
CA LEU A 235 -4.62 -19.18 -4.25
C LEU A 235 -5.14 -20.60 -4.52
N ARG A 236 -5.53 -20.89 -5.77
CA ARG A 236 -5.92 -22.24 -6.17
C ARG A 236 -4.75 -23.22 -6.00
N ARG A 237 -3.57 -22.88 -6.53
CA ARG A 237 -2.36 -23.74 -6.39
C ARG A 237 -1.98 -24.00 -4.94
N ALA A 238 -2.08 -22.99 -4.06
CA ALA A 238 -1.79 -23.16 -2.64
C ALA A 238 -2.76 -24.12 -1.93
N ARG A 239 -4.01 -24.23 -2.40
CA ARG A 239 -5.00 -25.17 -1.86
C ARG A 239 -4.84 -26.60 -2.42
N THR A 240 -4.21 -26.76 -3.58
CA THR A 240 -4.05 -28.06 -4.25
C THR A 240 -2.77 -28.82 -3.84
N GLY A 241 -2.02 -28.34 -2.84
CA GLY A 241 -1.01 -29.16 -2.15
C GLY A 241 0.42 -28.63 -2.22
N TYR A 242 1.02 -28.43 -1.04
CA TYR A 242 2.33 -29.00 -0.71
C TYR A 242 2.09 -30.47 -0.30
N GLU A 243 1.70 -31.30 -1.26
CA GLU A 243 1.86 -32.76 -1.18
C GLU A 243 2.98 -33.13 -2.15
N LEU A 244 4.23 -33.02 -1.67
CA LEU A 244 5.41 -33.72 -2.19
C LEU A 244 6.29 -34.10 -1.00
#